data_AF-A0A7C7MDH5-F1
#
_entry.id   AF-A0A7C7MDH5-F1
#
_cell.length_a   1.000
_cell.length_b   1.000
_cell.length_c   1.000
_cell.angle_alpha   90.00
_cell.angle_beta   90.00
_cell.angle_gamma   90.00
#
_symmetry.space_group_name_H-M   'P 1'
#
loop_
_entity.id
_entity.type
_entity.pdbx_description
1 polymer ?
#
loop_
_entity_poly.entity_id
_entity_poly.type
_entity_poly.pdbx_seq_one_letter_code
_entity_poly.pdbx_strand_id
1 'polypeptide(L)'
;ETYLETFPMVMGYSLPDGVFDEIEGNVIRDFPAMDEGDPRKAMIKSIALEGAADMGISVISVERNNNGDWVRTFSDRDRRISMTQALNDPAKLSKSTGPASAVFRKQNKIGFDDGLADKCVGSYWNCSGTTTPWGTVISAEEWHDAHVYGPVKADGSSFPPTTIPFVTTTFSGLGNIFELAGNKYGWGVEVDPENKDDYGTKHTMLGRYHHEAFAINCKKNRPLAVYAGDDSRGGHIYKMISRAKVSDPKSKSNSRLLEEGVLHAAKFSNDGTGYWIPLIPDTALEPVLPSKSIGGTVSLPNPDRVKAGVEKYTKDDDVNSIYRDIGFKKLGDLYQGDDEIELQGAILIDAHYAANAVGATGCPRPEDCEFDDNKGVLYFAFTAITGGSSDSPDREIFAWDDFEANTNLTDNQNDPYRPGIIVKIEDDNNAAPESLTFKWETLAMGGEPSDGGAGWASPDNLEIDDKGNLWMVTDISSEILNESVTDRDGVSNSTIRGIYSNNSAWFIPTSGPYLGQSLPFAIGPIEAELCGLQFSTDQKTLFLTPQHPGVINGVRRDMASEERRYTMKTTDGREFTQIRKVPIGSNWPSKEPNQPPRSSIVAVRRKNNKPIV
;
A
#
# COMPACT_ATOMS: atom_id res chain seq x y z
N GLU A 1 -4.72 14.12 16.42
CA GLU A 1 -4.89 14.54 17.83
C GLU A 1 -4.23 13.58 18.82
N THR A 2 -4.50 12.26 18.77
CA THR A 2 -3.88 11.24 19.63
C THR A 2 -2.35 11.31 19.70
N TYR A 3 -1.68 11.54 18.57
CA TYR A 3 -0.22 11.71 18.54
C TYR A 3 0.24 12.85 19.46
N LEU A 4 -0.33 14.05 19.29
CA LEU A 4 0.03 15.23 20.09
C LEU A 4 -0.34 15.06 21.57
N GLU A 5 -1.47 14.43 21.87
CA GLU A 5 -1.89 14.11 23.24
C GLU A 5 -0.88 13.20 23.95
N THR A 6 -0.42 12.15 23.25
CA THR A 6 0.41 11.10 23.84
C THR A 6 1.90 11.37 23.73
N PHE A 7 2.34 12.28 22.85
CA PHE A 7 3.74 12.63 22.62
C PHE A 7 4.53 12.87 23.91
N PRO A 8 4.13 13.78 24.83
CA PRO A 8 4.90 14.02 26.06
C PRO A 8 4.93 12.82 27.00
N MET A 9 3.89 11.98 26.99
CA MET A 9 3.84 10.76 27.80
C MET A 9 4.81 9.69 27.30
N VAL A 10 4.98 9.60 25.98
CA VAL A 10 5.82 8.61 25.31
C VAL A 10 7.28 9.07 25.26
N MET A 11 7.51 10.33 24.88
CA MET A 11 8.83 10.89 24.63
C MET A 11 9.49 11.48 25.88
N GLY A 12 8.71 11.86 26.90
CA GLY A 12 9.20 12.47 28.13
C GLY A 12 9.59 13.95 27.99
N TYR A 13 9.24 14.60 26.88
CA TYR A 13 9.36 16.04 26.65
C TYR A 13 8.20 16.56 25.79
N SER A 14 7.94 17.87 25.87
CA SER A 14 6.89 18.52 25.08
C SER A 14 7.45 19.09 23.78
N LEU A 15 6.61 19.12 22.75
CA LEU A 15 6.86 19.93 21.56
C LEU A 15 6.77 21.42 21.93
N PRO A 16 7.41 22.33 21.15
CA PRO A 16 7.25 23.76 21.33
C PRO A 16 5.78 24.21 21.25
N ASP A 17 5.27 24.80 22.33
CA ASP A 17 3.88 25.26 22.43
C ASP A 17 3.64 26.56 21.65
N GLY A 18 2.42 26.74 21.13
CA GLY A 18 1.95 27.98 20.50
C GLY A 18 2.56 28.30 19.13
N VAL A 19 3.48 27.47 18.63
CA VAL A 19 4.17 27.69 17.33
C VAL A 19 3.19 27.73 16.16
N PHE A 20 2.13 26.92 16.21
CA PHE A 20 1.14 26.85 15.14
C PHE A 20 -0.06 27.79 15.32
N ASP A 21 -0.23 28.40 16.49
CA ASP A 21 -1.40 29.24 16.81
C ASP A 21 -1.51 30.47 15.90
N GLU A 22 -0.36 30.96 15.42
CA GLU A 22 -0.27 32.13 14.53
C GLU A 22 -0.23 31.74 13.04
N ILE A 23 -0.29 30.44 12.70
CA ILE A 23 -0.30 29.97 11.31
C ILE A 23 -1.73 30.03 10.77
N GLU A 24 -1.96 30.98 9.87
CA GLU A 24 -3.28 31.17 9.25
C GLU A 24 -3.79 29.88 8.60
N GLY A 25 -4.97 29.44 9.04
CA GLY A 25 -5.64 28.26 8.51
C GLY A 25 -4.89 26.94 8.74
N ASN A 26 -3.93 26.87 9.67
CA ASN A 26 -3.11 25.68 9.95
C ASN A 26 -2.31 25.19 8.73
N VAL A 27 -1.95 26.11 7.82
CA VAL A 27 -1.35 25.79 6.52
C VAL A 27 -0.14 26.67 6.25
N ILE A 28 1.00 26.05 5.97
CA ILE A 28 2.21 26.71 5.48
C ILE A 28 2.36 26.39 4.00
N ARG A 29 2.16 27.41 3.14
CA ARG A 29 2.18 27.23 1.68
C ARG A 29 3.58 27.18 1.10
N ASP A 30 4.49 27.98 1.63
CA ASP A 30 5.86 28.12 1.15
C ASP A 30 6.81 28.30 2.34
N PHE A 31 7.20 27.18 2.93
CA PHE A 31 8.15 27.16 4.05
C PHE A 31 9.54 27.71 3.67
N PRO A 32 10.10 27.37 2.49
CA PRO A 32 11.39 27.94 2.07
C PRO A 32 11.38 29.47 2.05
N ALA A 33 10.28 30.10 1.62
CA ALA A 33 10.14 31.56 1.57
C ALA A 33 9.94 32.26 2.92
N MET A 34 9.76 31.54 4.04
CA MET A 34 9.67 32.15 5.37
C MET A 34 10.97 32.86 5.76
N ASP A 35 10.87 33.97 6.51
CA ASP A 35 12.05 34.73 6.97
C ASP A 35 12.96 33.87 7.86
N GLU A 36 14.25 33.80 7.54
CA GLU A 36 15.27 33.11 8.34
C GLU A 36 15.49 33.76 9.71
N GLY A 37 15.16 35.05 9.84
CA GLY A 37 15.18 35.77 11.12
C GLY A 37 14.00 35.43 12.05
N ASP A 38 12.97 34.75 11.53
CA ASP A 38 11.80 34.36 12.32
C ASP A 38 12.11 33.08 13.14
N PRO A 39 12.14 33.16 14.49
CA PRO A 39 12.42 31.99 15.32
C PRO A 39 11.40 30.85 15.13
N ARG A 40 10.19 31.14 14.65
CA ARG A 40 9.16 30.12 14.37
C ARG A 40 9.60 29.17 13.27
N LYS A 41 10.37 29.62 12.26
CA LYS A 41 10.83 28.77 11.15
C LYS A 41 11.62 27.56 11.65
N ALA A 42 12.56 27.79 12.57
CA ALA A 42 13.35 26.73 13.18
C ALA A 42 12.49 25.80 14.07
N MET A 43 11.54 26.35 14.83
CA MET A 43 10.65 25.56 15.68
C MET A 43 9.70 24.67 14.87
N ILE A 44 9.11 25.21 13.79
CA ILE A 44 8.27 24.46 12.85
C ILE A 44 9.06 23.29 12.25
N LYS A 45 10.29 23.55 11.79
CA LYS A 45 11.17 22.50 11.26
C LYS A 45 11.48 21.43 12.32
N SER A 46 11.70 21.83 13.56
CA SER A 46 11.91 20.89 14.67
C SER A 46 10.68 20.01 14.92
N ILE A 47 9.47 20.57 14.91
CA ILE A 47 8.23 19.79 15.08
C ILE A 47 8.02 18.84 13.90
N ALA A 48 8.26 19.32 12.67
CA ALA A 48 8.17 18.50 11.46
C ALA A 48 9.16 17.32 11.48
N LEU A 49 10.36 17.50 12.06
CA LEU A 49 11.34 16.42 12.23
C LEU A 49 10.88 15.32 13.20
N GLU A 50 10.11 15.67 14.23
CA GLU A 50 9.52 14.69 15.15
C GLU A 50 8.45 13.85 14.44
N GLY A 51 7.53 14.50 13.70
CA GLY A 51 6.56 13.78 12.87
C GLY A 51 7.23 12.89 11.81
N ALA A 52 8.32 13.37 11.20
CA ALA A 52 9.11 12.60 10.24
C ALA A 52 9.87 11.42 10.87
N ALA A 53 10.19 11.49 12.17
CA ALA A 53 10.97 10.46 12.87
C ALA A 53 10.16 9.20 13.17
N ASP A 54 8.83 9.28 13.16
CA ASP A 54 7.94 8.13 13.41
C ASP A 54 7.72 7.25 12.18
N MET A 55 8.04 7.74 10.99
CA MET A 55 7.94 7.00 9.74
C MET A 55 9.28 6.39 9.30
N GLY A 56 9.22 5.46 8.34
CA GLY A 56 10.38 4.77 7.80
C GLY A 56 10.47 3.32 8.25
N ILE A 57 11.67 2.75 8.12
CA ILE A 57 11.91 1.32 8.38
C ILE A 57 12.71 1.19 9.69
N SER A 58 12.36 0.19 10.50
CA SER A 58 13.10 -0.21 11.69
C SER A 58 13.70 -1.59 11.51
N VAL A 59 15.02 -1.70 11.56
CA VAL A 59 15.71 -3.00 11.69
C VAL A 59 15.96 -3.23 13.17
N ILE A 60 15.44 -4.34 13.69
CA ILE A 60 15.59 -4.72 15.10
C ILE A 60 16.08 -6.16 15.21
N SER A 61 16.86 -6.41 16.25
CA SER A 61 17.30 -7.76 16.60
C SER A 61 16.49 -8.32 17.75
N VAL A 62 16.09 -9.58 17.57
CA VAL A 62 15.33 -10.37 18.55
C VAL A 62 15.90 -11.78 18.63
N GLU A 63 15.74 -12.41 19.78
CA GLU A 63 16.02 -13.83 19.97
C GLU A 63 14.87 -14.53 20.68
N ARG A 64 14.77 -15.83 20.47
CA ARG A 64 13.81 -16.67 21.16
C ARG A 64 14.47 -17.38 22.34
N ASN A 65 14.00 -17.10 23.55
CA ASN A 65 14.52 -17.75 24.75
C ASN A 65 14.02 -19.20 24.90
N ASN A 66 14.57 -19.93 25.89
CA ASN A 66 14.22 -21.34 26.14
C ASN A 66 12.74 -21.58 26.49
N ASN A 67 12.04 -20.57 27.02
CA ASN A 67 10.62 -20.65 27.34
C ASN A 67 9.73 -20.35 26.12
N GLY A 68 10.36 -20.02 24.99
CA GLY A 68 9.72 -19.76 23.71
C GLY A 68 9.27 -18.31 23.52
N ASP A 69 9.62 -17.39 24.42
CA ASP A 69 9.36 -15.96 24.29
C ASP A 69 10.41 -15.29 23.41
N TRP A 70 10.00 -14.25 22.71
CA TRP A 70 10.88 -13.40 21.91
C TRP A 70 11.29 -12.17 22.72
N VAL A 71 12.58 -11.85 22.72
CA VAL A 71 13.15 -10.69 23.44
C VAL A 71 14.09 -9.90 22.54
N ARG A 72 14.16 -8.59 22.75
CA ARG A 72 15.11 -7.71 22.05
C ARG A 72 16.54 -8.01 22.49
N THR A 73 17.46 -8.06 21.53
CA THR A 73 18.90 -8.24 21.79
C THR A 73 19.73 -6.97 21.58
N PHE A 74 19.16 -5.94 20.93
CA PHE A 74 19.80 -4.63 20.73
C PHE A 74 21.19 -4.71 20.09
N SER A 75 21.30 -5.48 19.02
CA SER A 75 22.52 -5.64 18.23
C SER A 75 23.00 -4.33 17.61
N ASP A 76 24.26 -4.31 17.17
CA ASP A 76 24.86 -3.21 16.41
C ASP A 76 24.30 -3.04 14.98
N ARG A 77 23.41 -3.95 14.55
CA ARG A 77 22.67 -3.85 13.28
C ARG A 77 21.34 -3.13 13.43
N ASP A 78 20.85 -2.96 14.66
CA ASP A 78 19.60 -2.26 14.93
C ASP A 78 19.74 -0.80 14.47
N ARG A 79 18.82 -0.36 13.62
CA ARG A 79 18.87 0.98 13.03
C ARG A 79 17.50 1.46 12.54
N ARG A 80 17.40 2.76 12.33
CA ARG A 80 16.30 3.42 11.63
C ARG A 80 16.75 3.87 10.25
N ILE A 81 15.89 3.67 9.26
CA ILE A 81 16.00 4.23 7.92
C ILE A 81 14.81 5.18 7.79
N SER A 82 15.04 6.48 7.93
CA SER A 82 13.98 7.49 7.97
C SER A 82 14.48 8.82 7.40
N MET A 83 13.55 9.72 7.10
CA MET A 83 13.87 11.09 6.65
C MET A 83 14.81 11.80 7.63
N THR A 84 14.51 11.74 8.93
CA THR A 84 15.31 12.41 9.97
C THR A 84 16.76 11.91 10.03
N GLN A 85 17.00 10.60 9.86
CA GLN A 85 18.36 10.07 9.80
C GLN A 85 19.11 10.56 8.56
N ALA A 86 18.44 10.56 7.40
CA ALA A 86 19.02 10.97 6.13
C ALA A 86 19.32 12.48 6.06
N LEU A 87 18.46 13.32 6.65
CA LEU A 87 18.67 14.78 6.73
C LEU A 87 19.84 15.14 7.65
N ASN A 88 20.08 14.36 8.70
CA ASN A 88 21.16 14.61 9.66
C ASN A 88 22.53 14.13 9.18
N ASP A 89 22.56 13.08 8.34
CA ASP A 89 23.80 12.47 7.87
C ASP A 89 23.66 12.03 6.39
N PRO A 90 24.33 12.71 5.45
CA PRO A 90 24.30 12.37 4.03
C PRO A 90 24.79 10.95 3.69
N ALA A 91 25.54 10.28 4.58
CA ALA A 91 25.91 8.88 4.43
C ALA A 91 24.72 7.92 4.58
N LYS A 92 23.61 8.40 5.17
CA LYS A 92 22.37 7.64 5.41
C LYS A 92 21.28 7.93 4.39
N LEU A 93 21.60 8.70 3.34
CA LEU A 93 20.71 8.83 2.20
C LEU A 93 20.54 7.46 1.53
N SER A 94 19.29 7.09 1.26
CA SER A 94 18.98 5.94 0.42
C SER A 94 19.46 6.22 -1.01
N LYS A 95 19.74 5.17 -1.78
CA LYS A 95 20.12 5.28 -3.20
C LYS A 95 19.02 4.73 -4.10
N SER A 96 19.09 5.03 -5.38
CA SER A 96 18.17 4.48 -6.39
C SER A 96 18.92 3.69 -7.46
N THR A 97 18.26 2.67 -8.02
CA THR A 97 18.73 1.90 -9.18
C THR A 97 17.66 1.84 -10.25
N GLY A 98 18.01 1.38 -11.46
CA GLY A 98 17.08 1.31 -12.59
C GLY A 98 16.91 2.63 -13.37
N PRO A 99 16.06 2.64 -14.41
CA PRO A 99 16.01 3.71 -15.41
C PRO A 99 15.64 5.09 -14.87
N ALA A 100 14.74 5.19 -13.87
CA ALA A 100 14.37 6.48 -13.30
C ALA A 100 15.54 7.16 -12.58
N SER A 101 16.57 6.40 -12.18
CA SER A 101 17.81 6.99 -11.65
C SER A 101 18.55 7.83 -12.69
N ALA A 102 18.38 7.58 -13.99
CA ALA A 102 18.89 8.47 -15.04
C ALA A 102 18.18 9.82 -15.01
N VAL A 103 16.84 9.81 -14.89
CA VAL A 103 16.03 11.03 -14.71
C VAL A 103 16.41 11.79 -13.44
N PHE A 104 16.76 11.11 -12.35
CA PHE A 104 17.20 11.78 -11.12
C PHE A 104 18.55 12.48 -11.28
N ARG A 105 19.47 11.93 -12.10
CA ARG A 105 20.81 12.48 -12.34
C ARG A 105 20.88 13.53 -13.44
N LYS A 106 19.91 13.59 -14.35
CA LYS A 106 19.91 14.55 -15.48
C LYS A 106 20.02 15.99 -14.99
N GLN A 107 20.73 16.84 -15.72
CA GLN A 107 21.01 18.22 -15.32
C GLN A 107 20.00 19.23 -15.90
N ASN A 108 19.32 18.87 -16.97
CA ASN A 108 18.35 19.66 -17.72
C ASN A 108 16.90 19.25 -17.36
N LYS A 109 16.61 19.06 -16.07
CA LYS A 109 15.24 18.75 -15.61
C LYS A 109 14.30 19.92 -15.99
N ILE A 110 13.12 19.60 -16.49
CA ILE A 110 12.06 20.60 -16.73
C ILE A 110 11.48 21.08 -15.38
N GLY A 111 11.45 20.20 -14.40
CA GLY A 111 10.90 20.41 -13.07
C GLY A 111 11.94 20.70 -12.00
N PHE A 112 11.59 20.36 -10.77
CA PHE A 112 12.39 20.60 -9.59
C PHE A 112 13.59 19.65 -9.51
N ASP A 113 14.72 20.17 -9.01
CA ASP A 113 15.93 19.40 -8.70
C ASP A 113 16.29 19.64 -7.24
N ASP A 114 16.40 18.57 -6.46
CA ASP A 114 16.81 18.62 -5.05
C ASP A 114 18.34 18.65 -4.88
N GLY A 115 19.10 18.53 -5.97
CA GLY A 115 20.57 18.52 -5.94
C GLY A 115 21.18 17.24 -5.36
N LEU A 116 20.38 16.20 -5.11
CA LEU A 116 20.84 14.93 -4.52
C LEU A 116 21.16 13.86 -5.56
N ALA A 117 21.02 14.17 -6.86
CA ALA A 117 21.18 13.22 -7.95
C ALA A 117 20.26 11.99 -7.72
N ASP A 118 20.77 10.77 -7.71
CA ASP A 118 20.01 9.53 -7.46
C ASP A 118 19.89 9.12 -5.99
N LYS A 119 20.33 9.97 -5.06
CA LYS A 119 20.12 9.78 -3.62
C LYS A 119 18.77 10.35 -3.19
N CYS A 120 18.20 9.76 -2.15
CA CYS A 120 16.88 10.11 -1.61
C CYS A 120 16.94 10.34 -0.10
N VAL A 121 16.15 11.28 0.38
CA VAL A 121 16.00 11.56 1.82
C VAL A 121 15.06 10.54 2.44
N GLY A 122 15.65 9.40 2.81
CA GLY A 122 14.98 8.30 3.51
C GLY A 122 13.81 7.69 2.74
N SER A 123 12.94 7.05 3.52
CA SER A 123 11.68 6.44 3.11
C SER A 123 10.63 6.73 4.19
N TYR A 124 9.38 6.79 3.81
CA TYR A 124 8.24 7.11 4.68
C TYR A 124 6.95 6.55 4.07
N TRP A 125 5.85 6.55 4.84
CA TRP A 125 4.59 5.88 4.44
C TRP A 125 4.86 4.46 3.93
N ASN A 126 5.74 3.78 4.66
CA ASN A 126 6.09 2.40 4.42
C ASN A 126 4.93 1.53 4.88
N CYS A 127 4.29 0.82 3.97
CA CYS A 127 3.24 -0.12 4.32
C CYS A 127 3.84 -1.52 4.59
N SER A 128 3.35 -2.55 3.93
CA SER A 128 3.88 -3.91 4.01
C SER A 128 5.20 -4.04 3.20
N GLY A 129 5.37 -5.16 2.51
CA GLY A 129 6.59 -5.47 1.78
C GLY A 129 6.76 -6.96 1.57
N THR A 130 8.00 -7.43 1.54
CA THR A 130 8.31 -8.86 1.51
C THR A 130 9.72 -9.16 1.98
N THR A 131 9.96 -10.40 2.39
CA THR A 131 11.31 -10.94 2.56
C THR A 131 11.74 -11.64 1.29
N THR A 132 12.85 -11.22 0.71
CA THR A 132 13.35 -11.85 -0.52
C THR A 132 13.92 -13.24 -0.25
N PRO A 133 13.91 -14.15 -1.25
CA PRO A 133 14.55 -15.46 -1.13
C PRO A 133 16.05 -15.42 -0.82
N TRP A 134 16.70 -14.26 -1.00
CA TRP A 134 18.11 -14.02 -0.71
C TRP A 134 18.38 -13.26 0.60
N GLY A 135 17.35 -13.05 1.44
CA GLY A 135 17.49 -12.59 2.82
C GLY A 135 17.57 -11.08 3.02
N THR A 136 17.18 -10.30 2.02
CA THR A 136 16.88 -8.86 2.16
C THR A 136 15.38 -8.66 2.36
N VAL A 137 14.96 -7.44 2.69
CA VAL A 137 13.56 -7.03 2.81
C VAL A 137 13.28 -5.94 1.79
N ILE A 138 12.17 -6.01 1.06
CA ILE A 138 11.68 -4.89 0.24
C ILE A 138 10.48 -4.29 0.97
N SER A 139 10.59 -3.04 1.42
CA SER A 139 9.47 -2.30 2.01
C SER A 139 8.77 -1.46 0.93
N ALA A 140 7.46 -1.35 1.03
CA ALA A 140 6.63 -0.66 0.05
C ALA A 140 6.34 0.79 0.47
N GLU A 141 6.66 1.79 -0.36
CA GLU A 141 6.17 3.16 -0.16
C GLU A 141 4.80 3.31 -0.82
N GLU A 142 3.77 3.57 -0.02
CA GLU A 142 2.37 3.58 -0.46
C GLU A 142 1.87 5.03 -0.64
N TRP A 143 1.37 5.66 0.43
CA TRP A 143 0.86 7.04 0.51
C TRP A 143 1.95 8.12 0.44
N HIS A 144 2.88 7.97 -0.50
CA HIS A 144 3.96 8.91 -0.71
C HIS A 144 3.46 10.35 -0.96
N ASP A 145 2.30 10.49 -1.60
CA ASP A 145 1.65 11.75 -1.94
C ASP A 145 1.03 12.50 -0.74
N ALA A 146 1.02 11.90 0.46
CA ALA A 146 0.74 12.61 1.70
C ALA A 146 1.80 13.70 2.02
N HIS A 147 3.03 13.56 1.51
CA HIS A 147 4.12 14.50 1.79
C HIS A 147 4.72 15.17 0.57
N VAL A 148 4.53 14.62 -0.63
CA VAL A 148 5.03 15.20 -1.88
C VAL A 148 3.94 15.24 -2.93
N TYR A 149 4.10 16.07 -3.96
CA TYR A 149 3.16 16.03 -5.09
C TYR A 149 3.43 14.80 -5.97
N GLY A 150 2.41 13.95 -6.12
CA GLY A 150 2.48 12.68 -6.86
C GLY A 150 2.77 12.84 -8.37
N PRO A 151 1.97 13.64 -9.10
CA PRO A 151 2.14 13.80 -10.55
C PRO A 151 3.48 14.42 -10.96
N VAL A 152 3.95 14.07 -12.16
CA VAL A 152 5.27 14.48 -12.68
C VAL A 152 5.17 15.20 -14.02
N LYS A 153 6.29 15.78 -14.46
CA LYS A 153 6.43 16.37 -15.79
C LYS A 153 6.65 15.29 -16.85
N ALA A 154 6.54 15.71 -18.12
CA ALA A 154 6.75 14.86 -19.29
C ALA A 154 8.09 14.10 -19.29
N ASP A 155 9.13 14.68 -18.67
CA ASP A 155 10.46 14.10 -18.54
C ASP A 155 10.68 13.32 -17.22
N GLY A 156 9.61 13.08 -16.45
CA GLY A 156 9.64 12.41 -15.15
C GLY A 156 10.14 13.27 -13.99
N SER A 157 10.52 14.54 -14.22
CA SER A 157 10.93 15.42 -13.12
C SER A 157 9.73 15.86 -12.26
N SER A 158 9.96 16.11 -10.97
CA SER A 158 8.89 16.49 -10.04
C SER A 158 8.48 17.95 -10.20
N PHE A 159 7.31 18.30 -9.66
CA PHE A 159 6.96 19.69 -9.42
C PHE A 159 7.71 20.26 -8.20
N PRO A 160 7.73 21.61 -8.02
CA PRO A 160 8.26 22.21 -6.80
C PRO A 160 7.59 21.63 -5.55
N PRO A 161 8.34 21.39 -4.45
CA PRO A 161 7.77 20.83 -3.22
C PRO A 161 6.67 21.70 -2.60
N THR A 162 6.69 23.01 -2.88
CA THR A 162 5.66 23.98 -2.47
C THR A 162 4.31 23.82 -3.17
N THR A 163 4.19 22.89 -4.13
CA THR A 163 2.91 22.52 -4.76
C THR A 163 1.93 21.93 -3.75
N ILE A 164 2.45 21.22 -2.74
CA ILE A 164 1.66 20.75 -1.60
C ILE A 164 2.00 21.61 -0.37
N PRO A 165 1.01 22.22 0.31
CA PRO A 165 1.27 22.92 1.55
C PRO A 165 1.61 21.94 2.69
N PHE A 166 2.37 22.41 3.68
CA PHE A 166 2.46 21.71 4.96
C PHE A 166 1.24 22.03 5.82
N VAL A 167 0.55 21.00 6.31
CA VAL A 167 -0.65 21.13 7.15
C VAL A 167 -0.28 20.80 8.59
N THR A 168 -0.41 21.77 9.50
CA THR A 168 0.12 21.66 10.87
C THR A 168 -0.67 20.69 11.75
N THR A 169 -1.92 20.36 11.41
CA THR A 169 -2.78 19.46 12.18
C THR A 169 -2.58 17.98 11.85
N THR A 170 -2.19 17.68 10.61
CA THR A 170 -1.98 16.31 10.10
C THR A 170 -0.52 15.99 9.86
N PHE A 171 0.35 17.00 9.85
CA PHE A 171 1.74 16.93 9.40
C PHE A 171 1.91 16.41 7.95
N SER A 172 0.87 16.52 7.12
CA SER A 172 1.01 16.28 5.68
C SER A 172 1.83 17.39 5.02
N GLY A 173 2.41 17.10 3.85
CA GLY A 173 3.24 18.05 3.11
C GLY A 173 4.65 18.30 3.65
N LEU A 174 5.28 17.30 4.30
CA LEU A 174 6.68 17.41 4.76
C LEU A 174 7.67 17.74 3.65
N GLY A 175 7.35 17.41 2.39
CA GLY A 175 8.14 17.80 1.23
C GLY A 175 8.31 19.31 1.10
N ASN A 176 7.33 20.10 1.54
CA ASN A 176 7.42 21.57 1.59
C ASN A 176 8.52 22.04 2.57
N ILE A 177 8.63 21.37 3.72
CA ILE A 177 9.59 21.73 4.78
C ILE A 177 11.02 21.28 4.44
N PHE A 178 11.16 20.10 3.85
CA PHE A 178 12.45 19.45 3.60
C PHE A 178 12.88 19.48 2.13
N GLU A 179 12.16 20.21 1.29
CA GLU A 179 12.44 20.42 -0.14
C GLU A 179 12.60 19.11 -0.92
N LEU A 180 11.68 18.17 -0.71
CA LEU A 180 11.75 16.81 -1.25
C LEU A 180 11.27 16.74 -2.72
N ALA A 181 12.05 16.10 -3.59
CA ALA A 181 11.63 15.82 -4.97
C ALA A 181 10.62 14.66 -5.01
N GLY A 182 9.37 14.95 -5.39
CA GLY A 182 8.26 13.99 -5.26
C GLY A 182 8.40 12.70 -6.10
N ASN A 183 9.12 12.76 -7.21
CA ASN A 183 9.40 11.61 -8.07
C ASN A 183 10.35 10.57 -7.44
N LYS A 184 10.95 10.88 -6.28
CA LYS A 184 11.84 9.98 -5.54
C LYS A 184 11.14 9.13 -4.47
N TYR A 185 9.82 9.17 -4.38
CA TYR A 185 9.02 8.41 -3.41
C TYR A 185 7.89 7.63 -4.10
N GLY A 186 7.41 6.56 -3.50
CA GLY A 186 6.45 5.62 -4.10
C GLY A 186 7.14 4.44 -4.78
N TRP A 187 8.25 3.95 -4.20
CA TRP A 187 9.06 2.86 -4.75
C TRP A 187 9.17 1.69 -3.77
N GLY A 188 9.48 0.49 -4.28
CA GLY A 188 9.99 -0.61 -3.46
C GLY A 188 11.41 -0.33 -2.96
N VAL A 189 11.61 -0.34 -1.65
CA VAL A 189 12.89 -0.03 -0.97
C VAL A 189 13.51 -1.30 -0.39
N GLU A 190 14.55 -1.82 -1.02
CA GLU A 190 15.29 -2.98 -0.54
C GLU A 190 16.29 -2.60 0.56
N VAL A 191 16.29 -3.37 1.65
CA VAL A 191 17.19 -3.23 2.80
C VAL A 191 17.79 -4.59 3.13
N ASP A 192 19.11 -4.68 3.25
CA ASP A 192 19.80 -5.82 3.84
C ASP A 192 19.81 -5.68 5.38
N PRO A 193 19.01 -6.46 6.13
CA PRO A 193 18.99 -6.36 7.59
C PRO A 193 20.33 -6.76 8.23
N GLU A 194 21.15 -7.57 7.55
CA GLU A 194 22.45 -8.02 8.07
C GLU A 194 23.56 -6.98 7.89
N ASN A 195 23.41 -6.06 6.94
CA ASN A 195 24.34 -4.97 6.68
C ASN A 195 23.93 -3.70 7.45
N LYS A 196 24.64 -3.41 8.55
CA LYS A 196 24.35 -2.25 9.41
C LYS A 196 24.51 -0.88 8.71
N ASP A 197 25.22 -0.84 7.59
CA ASP A 197 25.53 0.38 6.83
C ASP A 197 24.61 0.52 5.59
N ASP A 198 23.59 -0.34 5.45
CA ASP A 198 22.58 -0.23 4.40
C ASP A 198 21.38 0.62 4.84
N TYR A 199 21.15 1.73 4.14
CA TYR A 199 20.06 2.69 4.36
C TYR A 199 19.00 2.67 3.24
N GLY A 200 18.93 1.58 2.49
CA GLY A 200 17.86 1.33 1.54
C GLY A 200 18.25 1.65 0.10
N THR A 201 17.77 0.81 -0.81
CA THR A 201 17.88 0.96 -2.26
C THR A 201 16.50 0.98 -2.89
N LYS A 202 16.12 2.10 -3.51
CA LYS A 202 14.86 2.22 -4.27
C LYS A 202 15.03 1.58 -5.64
N HIS A 203 14.25 0.55 -5.95
CA HIS A 203 14.33 -0.17 -7.22
C HIS A 203 13.33 0.33 -8.24
N THR A 204 13.77 1.21 -9.13
CA THR A 204 12.83 1.94 -9.99
C THR A 204 12.25 1.09 -11.13
N MET A 205 12.81 -0.10 -11.40
CA MET A 205 12.25 -1.06 -12.35
C MET A 205 10.92 -1.66 -11.87
N LEU A 206 10.62 -1.55 -10.57
CA LEU A 206 9.34 -1.97 -10.00
C LEU A 206 8.20 -0.97 -10.31
N GLY A 207 8.53 0.20 -10.84
CA GLY A 207 7.56 1.28 -11.13
C GLY A 207 7.23 2.12 -9.89
N ARG A 208 6.64 3.30 -10.12
CA ARG A 208 6.23 4.23 -9.07
C ARG A 208 4.71 4.37 -9.01
N TYR A 209 4.15 4.03 -7.86
CA TYR A 209 2.73 4.06 -7.51
C TYR A 209 2.59 3.81 -6.00
N HIS A 210 1.37 3.62 -5.51
CA HIS A 210 1.08 3.31 -4.10
C HIS A 210 1.34 1.83 -3.82
N HIS A 211 2.60 1.44 -3.67
CA HIS A 211 2.95 0.03 -3.41
C HIS A 211 2.44 -0.40 -2.04
N GLU A 212 1.77 -1.55 -1.98
CA GLU A 212 1.41 -2.19 -0.70
C GLU A 212 2.44 -3.26 -0.30
N ALA A 213 2.67 -4.23 -1.17
CA ALA A 213 3.54 -5.37 -0.92
C ALA A 213 4.10 -5.98 -2.20
N PHE A 214 4.95 -7.00 -2.05
CA PHE A 214 5.62 -7.65 -3.18
C PHE A 214 5.58 -9.18 -3.08
N ALA A 215 5.22 -9.86 -4.16
CA ALA A 215 5.36 -11.31 -4.26
C ALA A 215 6.51 -11.68 -5.22
N ILE A 216 7.34 -12.67 -4.87
CA ILE A 216 8.54 -12.99 -5.63
C ILE A 216 8.51 -14.43 -6.14
N ASN A 217 8.59 -14.60 -7.46
CA ASN A 217 8.80 -15.89 -8.12
C ASN A 217 10.25 -16.01 -8.59
N CYS A 218 11.09 -16.65 -7.77
CA CYS A 218 12.55 -16.72 -7.96
C CYS A 218 13.03 -18.14 -8.32
N LYS A 219 12.95 -18.50 -9.60
CA LYS A 219 13.32 -19.85 -10.09
C LYS A 219 14.70 -19.86 -10.74
N LYS A 220 15.54 -20.83 -10.34
CA LYS A 220 16.88 -21.03 -10.93
C LYS A 220 16.81 -21.19 -12.45
N ASN A 221 17.74 -20.55 -13.17
CA ASN A 221 17.86 -20.51 -14.63
C ASN A 221 16.66 -19.89 -15.37
N ARG A 222 15.76 -19.19 -14.66
CA ARG A 222 14.68 -18.38 -15.21
C ARG A 222 14.92 -16.91 -14.87
N PRO A 223 14.27 -15.96 -15.56
CA PRO A 223 14.14 -14.59 -15.06
C PRO A 223 13.54 -14.57 -13.65
N LEU A 224 13.83 -13.50 -12.90
CA LEU A 224 13.09 -13.15 -11.69
C LEU A 224 11.76 -12.52 -12.12
N ALA A 225 10.66 -12.91 -11.47
CA ALA A 225 9.42 -12.15 -11.53
C ALA A 225 9.07 -11.59 -10.15
N VAL A 226 8.69 -10.31 -10.10
CA VAL A 226 8.20 -9.63 -8.89
C VAL A 226 6.83 -9.05 -9.22
N TYR A 227 5.84 -9.34 -8.39
CA TYR A 227 4.48 -8.84 -8.52
C TYR A 227 4.21 -7.82 -7.41
N ALA A 228 3.39 -6.81 -7.70
CA ALA A 228 2.99 -5.79 -6.74
C ALA A 228 1.61 -5.25 -7.08
N GLY A 229 0.89 -4.80 -6.05
CA GLY A 229 -0.35 -4.05 -6.18
C GLY A 229 -0.11 -2.54 -6.02
N ASP A 230 -0.97 -1.75 -6.64
CA ASP A 230 -1.11 -0.32 -6.40
C ASP A 230 -2.41 -0.09 -5.62
N ASP A 231 -2.29 0.23 -4.33
CA ASP A 231 -3.43 0.45 -3.45
C ASP A 231 -4.06 1.83 -3.68
N SER A 232 -4.68 1.95 -4.84
CA SER A 232 -5.52 3.06 -5.20
C SER A 232 -6.82 2.55 -5.80
N ARG A 233 -7.87 3.38 -5.75
CA ARG A 233 -9.09 3.07 -6.49
C ARG A 233 -8.77 3.10 -7.98
N GLY A 234 -8.94 1.96 -8.65
CA GLY A 234 -8.53 1.83 -10.04
C GLY A 234 -7.02 1.62 -10.23
N GLY A 235 -6.25 1.40 -9.15
CA GLY A 235 -4.85 0.97 -9.23
C GLY A 235 -4.70 -0.37 -9.92
N HIS A 236 -3.49 -0.79 -10.23
CA HIS A 236 -3.24 -1.95 -11.07
C HIS A 236 -2.44 -3.05 -10.34
N ILE A 237 -2.48 -4.25 -10.92
CA ILE A 237 -1.50 -5.29 -10.59
C ILE A 237 -0.35 -5.20 -11.60
N TYR A 238 0.87 -5.23 -11.08
CA TYR A 238 2.09 -5.17 -11.84
C TYR A 238 2.89 -6.48 -11.77
N LYS A 239 3.70 -6.70 -12.81
CA LYS A 239 4.68 -7.79 -12.90
C LYS A 239 5.98 -7.27 -13.53
N MET A 240 7.05 -7.21 -12.74
CA MET A 240 8.40 -6.95 -13.25
C MET A 240 9.09 -8.26 -13.59
N ILE A 241 9.59 -8.38 -14.82
CA ILE A 241 10.39 -9.54 -15.27
C ILE A 241 11.82 -9.07 -15.53
N SER A 242 12.79 -9.65 -14.82
CA SER A 242 14.20 -9.25 -14.94
C SER A 242 14.80 -9.65 -16.29
N ARG A 243 15.71 -8.83 -16.81
CA ARG A 243 16.45 -9.14 -18.05
C ARG A 243 17.37 -10.35 -17.89
N ALA A 244 18.10 -10.39 -16.78
CA ALA A 244 19.02 -11.46 -16.46
C ALA A 244 18.31 -12.61 -15.73
N LYS A 245 18.93 -13.79 -15.75
CA LYS A 245 18.41 -14.99 -15.10
C LYS A 245 18.96 -15.14 -13.69
N VAL A 246 18.15 -15.72 -12.81
CA VAL A 246 18.54 -16.16 -11.48
C VAL A 246 19.51 -17.34 -11.61
N SER A 247 20.74 -17.19 -11.10
CA SER A 247 21.72 -18.29 -11.05
C SER A 247 21.51 -19.17 -9.81
N ASP A 248 21.27 -18.54 -8.67
CA ASP A 248 20.94 -19.16 -7.39
C ASP A 248 19.89 -18.28 -6.67
N PRO A 249 18.68 -18.79 -6.40
CA PRO A 249 17.62 -18.02 -5.74
C PRO A 249 18.01 -17.40 -4.40
N LYS A 250 18.95 -18.00 -3.67
CA LYS A 250 19.38 -17.52 -2.34
C LYS A 250 20.54 -16.54 -2.38
N SER A 251 21.05 -16.20 -3.56
CA SER A 251 22.21 -15.31 -3.66
C SER A 251 21.80 -13.86 -3.42
N LYS A 252 22.43 -13.18 -2.45
CA LYS A 252 22.30 -11.72 -2.26
C LYS A 252 22.62 -10.91 -3.51
N SER A 253 23.35 -11.49 -4.46
CA SER A 253 23.63 -10.83 -5.73
C SER A 253 22.36 -10.61 -6.59
N ASN A 254 21.23 -11.26 -6.27
CA ASN A 254 19.97 -11.16 -7.00
C ASN A 254 19.31 -9.78 -6.89
N SER A 255 19.66 -8.93 -5.93
CA SER A 255 19.24 -7.52 -5.89
C SER A 255 19.48 -6.79 -7.21
N ARG A 256 20.58 -7.11 -7.92
CA ARG A 256 20.90 -6.54 -9.24
C ARG A 256 19.86 -6.86 -10.32
N LEU A 257 19.05 -7.90 -10.14
CA LEU A 257 18.03 -8.31 -11.10
C LEU A 257 16.84 -7.33 -11.11
N LEU A 258 16.73 -6.50 -10.07
CA LEU A 258 15.74 -5.43 -9.95
C LEU A 258 16.17 -4.13 -10.68
N GLU A 259 17.36 -4.11 -11.31
CA GLU A 259 17.89 -2.91 -11.97
C GLU A 259 17.51 -2.85 -13.47
N GLU A 260 17.34 -4.00 -14.12
CA GLU A 260 17.05 -4.12 -15.54
C GLU A 260 16.00 -5.20 -15.81
N GLY A 261 14.95 -4.85 -16.56
CA GLY A 261 13.86 -5.75 -16.88
C GLY A 261 12.77 -5.06 -17.67
N VAL A 262 11.56 -5.60 -17.59
CA VAL A 262 10.34 -4.99 -18.13
C VAL A 262 9.26 -5.05 -17.05
N LEU A 263 8.71 -3.90 -16.70
CA LEU A 263 7.50 -3.80 -15.90
C LEU A 263 6.27 -4.02 -16.80
N HIS A 264 5.33 -4.82 -16.35
CA HIS A 264 4.07 -5.07 -17.03
C HIS A 264 2.91 -4.72 -16.10
N ALA A 265 1.76 -4.35 -16.68
CA ALA A 265 0.50 -4.17 -15.98
C ALA A 265 -0.52 -5.23 -16.44
N ALA A 266 -1.38 -5.70 -15.52
CA ALA A 266 -2.34 -6.75 -15.80
C ALA A 266 -3.54 -6.25 -16.63
N LYS A 267 -3.96 -7.05 -17.61
CA LYS A 267 -5.27 -6.96 -18.27
C LYS A 267 -6.07 -8.21 -17.97
N PHE A 268 -7.18 -8.05 -17.26
CA PHE A 268 -8.13 -9.11 -16.95
C PHE A 268 -9.18 -9.23 -18.05
N SER A 269 -9.67 -10.46 -18.27
CA SER A 269 -10.79 -10.79 -19.13
C SER A 269 -11.89 -11.49 -18.33
N ASN A 270 -13.15 -11.28 -18.70
CA ASN A 270 -14.33 -11.81 -17.99
C ASN A 270 -14.44 -13.35 -18.02
N ASP A 271 -13.66 -14.03 -18.84
CA ASP A 271 -13.65 -15.50 -18.96
C ASP A 271 -12.66 -16.17 -17.98
N GLY A 272 -12.12 -15.42 -17.01
CA GLY A 272 -11.13 -15.92 -16.06
C GLY A 272 -9.71 -16.01 -16.62
N THR A 273 -9.44 -15.40 -17.78
CA THR A 273 -8.10 -15.27 -18.34
C THR A 273 -7.59 -13.83 -18.27
N GLY A 274 -6.31 -13.64 -18.54
CA GLY A 274 -5.70 -12.31 -18.64
C GLY A 274 -4.31 -12.36 -19.25
N TYR A 275 -3.75 -11.17 -19.48
CA TYR A 275 -2.41 -11.01 -20.04
C TYR A 275 -1.68 -9.80 -19.46
N TRP A 276 -0.36 -9.82 -19.57
CA TRP A 276 0.55 -8.79 -19.04
C TRP A 276 0.95 -7.81 -20.14
N ILE A 277 0.58 -6.54 -20.02
CA ILE A 277 0.91 -5.46 -20.98
C ILE A 277 2.25 -4.83 -20.59
N PRO A 278 3.30 -4.84 -21.43
CA PRO A 278 4.57 -4.23 -21.09
C PRO A 278 4.46 -2.70 -21.02
N LEU A 279 5.15 -2.06 -20.07
CA LEU A 279 5.25 -0.60 -19.95
C LEU A 279 6.59 -0.12 -20.52
N ILE A 280 6.70 -0.17 -21.85
CA ILE A 280 7.89 0.23 -22.61
C ILE A 280 7.50 1.29 -23.65
N PRO A 281 8.46 2.10 -24.15
CA PRO A 281 8.18 3.15 -25.13
C PRO A 281 7.39 2.69 -26.35
N ASP A 282 7.59 1.45 -26.79
CA ASP A 282 6.98 0.88 -27.99
C ASP A 282 5.56 0.30 -27.80
N THR A 283 5.06 0.23 -26.56
CA THR A 283 3.73 -0.31 -26.27
C THR A 283 2.65 0.54 -26.93
N ALA A 284 1.72 -0.08 -27.64
CA ALA A 284 0.61 0.63 -28.27
C ALA A 284 -0.29 1.29 -27.20
N LEU A 285 -0.78 2.49 -27.50
CA LEU A 285 -1.76 3.15 -26.64
C LEU A 285 -3.15 2.55 -26.85
N GLU A 286 -3.76 2.12 -25.75
CA GLU A 286 -5.15 1.69 -25.70
C GLU A 286 -5.80 2.20 -24.40
N PRO A 287 -5.99 3.53 -24.25
CA PRO A 287 -6.32 4.11 -22.95
C PRO A 287 -7.61 3.55 -22.36
N VAL A 288 -7.62 3.38 -21.03
CA VAL A 288 -8.83 3.07 -20.27
C VAL A 288 -9.88 4.16 -20.53
N LEU A 289 -11.11 3.74 -20.81
CA LEU A 289 -12.22 4.64 -21.11
C LEU A 289 -13.07 4.89 -19.87
N PRO A 290 -13.58 6.12 -19.66
CA PRO A 290 -14.51 6.45 -18.59
C PRO A 290 -15.68 5.47 -18.47
N SER A 291 -16.26 5.03 -19.60
CA SER A 291 -17.36 4.06 -19.61
C SER A 291 -17.02 2.69 -19.01
N LYS A 292 -15.73 2.35 -18.91
CA LYS A 292 -15.23 1.09 -18.32
C LYS A 292 -14.88 1.22 -16.84
N SER A 293 -14.79 2.43 -16.30
CA SER A 293 -14.48 2.67 -14.89
C SER A 293 -15.76 2.77 -14.05
N ILE A 294 -15.82 2.14 -12.86
CA ILE A 294 -16.91 2.40 -11.90
C ILE A 294 -16.92 3.91 -11.58
N GLY A 295 -18.08 4.57 -11.57
CA GLY A 295 -18.14 6.03 -11.34
C GLY A 295 -17.76 6.90 -12.55
N GLY A 296 -17.28 6.32 -13.65
CA GLY A 296 -17.22 7.01 -14.95
C GLY A 296 -16.12 8.06 -15.07
N THR A 297 -15.03 7.93 -14.29
CA THR A 297 -13.87 8.84 -14.33
C THR A 297 -12.58 8.05 -14.52
N VAL A 298 -11.65 8.60 -15.30
CA VAL A 298 -10.28 8.08 -15.46
C VAL A 298 -9.29 9.22 -15.54
N SER A 299 -8.08 9.03 -15.01
CA SER A 299 -6.95 9.95 -15.09
C SER A 299 -5.91 9.41 -16.06
N LEU A 300 -5.45 10.25 -16.98
CA LEU A 300 -4.43 9.91 -17.98
C LEU A 300 -3.27 10.93 -17.97
N PRO A 301 -2.06 10.55 -18.44
CA PRO A 301 -0.92 11.46 -18.50
C PRO A 301 -1.24 12.70 -19.34
N ASN A 302 -0.92 13.91 -18.87
CA ASN A 302 -1.30 15.11 -19.60
C ASN A 302 -0.81 15.06 -21.07
N PRO A 303 -1.72 15.20 -22.06
CA PRO A 303 -1.37 15.11 -23.47
C PRO A 303 -0.61 16.36 -23.94
N ASP A 304 -0.83 17.50 -23.28
CA ASP A 304 -0.05 18.71 -23.49
C ASP A 304 1.28 18.56 -22.76
N ARG A 305 2.30 18.14 -23.50
CA ARG A 305 3.64 17.83 -22.96
C ARG A 305 4.38 19.05 -22.41
N VAL A 306 3.81 20.26 -22.54
CA VAL A 306 4.27 21.49 -21.89
C VAL A 306 3.63 21.67 -20.51
N LYS A 307 2.41 21.13 -20.32
CA LYS A 307 1.73 21.05 -19.03
C LYS A 307 2.06 19.72 -18.37
N ALA A 308 2.81 19.79 -17.30
CA ALA A 308 3.10 18.62 -16.49
C ALA A 308 1.86 18.13 -15.73
N GLY A 309 1.83 16.86 -15.35
CA GLY A 309 0.81 16.26 -14.49
C GLY A 309 -0.16 15.34 -15.23
N VAL A 310 -1.39 15.28 -14.72
CA VAL A 310 -2.45 14.38 -15.18
C VAL A 310 -3.74 15.13 -15.47
N GLU A 311 -4.55 14.58 -16.37
CA GLU A 311 -5.87 15.12 -16.73
C GLU A 311 -6.94 14.07 -16.41
N LYS A 312 -8.10 14.54 -15.93
CA LYS A 312 -9.26 13.69 -15.63
C LYS A 312 -10.29 13.77 -16.74
N TYR A 313 -10.79 12.61 -17.15
CA TYR A 313 -11.78 12.48 -18.21
C TYR A 313 -13.03 11.77 -17.72
N THR A 314 -14.19 12.23 -18.18
CA THR A 314 -15.51 11.67 -17.84
C THR A 314 -16.29 11.20 -19.08
N LYS A 315 -15.71 11.32 -20.27
CA LYS A 315 -16.32 10.90 -21.54
C LYS A 315 -15.30 10.20 -22.43
N ASP A 316 -15.73 9.11 -23.04
CA ASP A 316 -14.91 8.30 -23.95
C ASP A 316 -14.45 9.10 -25.18
N ASP A 317 -15.32 9.94 -25.74
CA ASP A 317 -14.99 10.75 -26.93
C ASP A 317 -13.85 11.73 -26.66
N ASP A 318 -13.77 12.30 -25.45
CA ASP A 318 -12.68 13.20 -25.06
C ASP A 318 -11.34 12.43 -24.98
N VAL A 319 -11.36 11.21 -24.42
CA VAL A 319 -10.18 10.34 -24.39
C VAL A 319 -9.76 9.91 -25.80
N ASN A 320 -10.70 9.44 -26.62
CA ASN A 320 -10.39 8.98 -27.98
C ASN A 320 -9.85 10.13 -28.86
N SER A 321 -10.51 11.29 -28.84
CA SER A 321 -10.08 12.45 -29.64
C SER A 321 -8.70 12.98 -29.27
N ILE A 322 -8.29 12.81 -28.02
CA ILE A 322 -6.98 13.26 -27.55
C ILE A 322 -5.94 12.16 -27.74
N TYR A 323 -6.14 10.96 -27.19
CA TYR A 323 -5.06 9.97 -27.16
C TYR A 323 -4.99 9.08 -28.40
N ARG A 324 -5.96 9.18 -29.31
CA ARG A 324 -5.94 8.45 -30.60
C ARG A 324 -5.89 9.40 -31.80
N ASP A 325 -6.69 10.46 -31.80
CA ASP A 325 -6.79 11.32 -33.00
C ASP A 325 -5.65 12.34 -33.14
N ILE A 326 -5.01 12.79 -32.06
CA ILE A 326 -3.84 13.70 -32.16
C ILE A 326 -2.54 12.98 -32.52
N GLY A 327 -2.60 11.67 -32.78
CA GLY A 327 -1.53 10.91 -33.40
C GLY A 327 -0.53 10.27 -32.44
N PHE A 328 -0.78 10.26 -31.13
CA PHE A 328 -0.08 9.37 -30.21
C PHE A 328 -0.42 7.92 -30.57
N LYS A 329 0.61 7.10 -30.77
CA LYS A 329 0.46 5.69 -31.17
C LYS A 329 1.03 4.75 -30.13
N LYS A 330 2.07 5.20 -29.44
CA LYS A 330 2.84 4.39 -28.50
C LYS A 330 3.03 5.15 -27.19
N LEU A 331 3.26 4.41 -26.11
CA LEU A 331 3.42 4.95 -24.78
C LEU A 331 4.55 5.98 -24.71
N GLY A 332 5.67 5.74 -25.40
CA GLY A 332 6.80 6.68 -25.47
C GLY A 332 6.46 8.03 -26.08
N ASP A 333 5.40 8.15 -26.89
CA ASP A 333 4.95 9.44 -27.44
C ASP A 333 4.41 10.37 -26.32
N LEU A 334 4.00 9.78 -25.19
CA LEU A 334 3.57 10.45 -23.96
C LEU A 334 4.72 10.61 -22.96
N TYR A 335 6.00 10.54 -23.33
CA TYR A 335 7.15 10.78 -22.43
C TYR A 335 8.29 11.53 -23.13
N GLN A 336 9.20 12.13 -22.37
CA GLN A 336 10.40 12.79 -22.86
C GLN A 336 11.64 12.22 -22.16
N GLY A 337 12.73 12.07 -22.90
CA GLY A 337 14.03 11.68 -22.37
C GLY A 337 15.10 11.99 -23.41
N ASP A 338 16.31 12.34 -22.96
CA ASP A 338 17.43 12.62 -23.87
C ASP A 338 17.94 11.34 -24.55
N ASP A 339 17.70 10.19 -23.93
CA ASP A 339 17.96 8.85 -24.44
C ASP A 339 16.87 7.85 -24.04
N GLU A 340 17.02 6.59 -24.49
CA GLU A 340 16.06 5.51 -24.22
C GLU A 340 15.92 5.17 -22.72
N ILE A 341 16.98 5.36 -21.92
CA ILE A 341 16.97 5.05 -20.49
C ILE A 341 16.20 6.13 -19.74
N GLU A 342 16.43 7.40 -20.05
CA GLU A 342 15.65 8.51 -19.48
C GLU A 342 14.19 8.41 -19.87
N LEU A 343 13.89 8.07 -21.13
CA LEU A 343 12.51 7.90 -21.60
C LEU A 343 11.80 6.77 -20.84
N GLN A 344 12.47 5.62 -20.68
CA GLN A 344 11.95 4.52 -19.86
C GLN A 344 11.81 4.93 -18.39
N GLY A 345 12.75 5.72 -17.88
CA GLY A 345 12.69 6.27 -16.52
C GLY A 345 11.45 7.14 -16.31
N ALA A 346 11.14 8.03 -17.25
CA ALA A 346 9.94 8.87 -17.19
C ALA A 346 8.65 8.04 -17.18
N ILE A 347 8.57 6.98 -18.00
CA ILE A 347 7.44 6.03 -17.99
C ILE A 347 7.29 5.36 -16.62
N LEU A 348 8.39 4.87 -16.02
CA LEU A 348 8.35 4.15 -14.74
C LEU A 348 8.02 5.06 -13.55
N ILE A 349 8.41 6.34 -13.60
CA ILE A 349 8.03 7.35 -12.60
C ILE A 349 6.52 7.62 -12.64
N ASP A 350 5.90 7.44 -13.79
CA ASP A 350 4.48 7.71 -14.06
C ASP A 350 3.67 6.41 -14.25
N ALA A 351 4.14 5.30 -13.66
CA ALA A 351 3.69 3.94 -13.99
C ALA A 351 2.18 3.69 -13.79
N HIS A 352 1.54 4.34 -12.82
CA HIS A 352 0.07 4.31 -12.66
C HIS A 352 -0.63 4.84 -13.93
N TYR A 353 -0.32 6.07 -14.32
CA TYR A 353 -0.98 6.70 -15.46
C TYR A 353 -0.53 6.12 -16.80
N ALA A 354 0.71 5.62 -16.89
CA ALA A 354 1.17 4.84 -18.03
C ALA A 354 0.36 3.55 -18.21
N ALA A 355 0.02 2.86 -17.11
CA ALA A 355 -0.84 1.67 -17.13
C ALA A 355 -2.27 2.00 -17.60
N ASN A 356 -2.84 3.12 -17.14
CA ASN A 356 -4.12 3.64 -17.67
C ASN A 356 -4.03 3.92 -19.18
N ALA A 357 -2.93 4.50 -19.67
CA ALA A 357 -2.76 4.86 -21.08
C ALA A 357 -2.62 3.65 -22.02
N VAL A 358 -2.12 2.52 -21.52
CA VAL A 358 -2.03 1.25 -22.29
C VAL A 358 -3.22 0.32 -22.07
N GLY A 359 -4.20 0.72 -21.25
CA GLY A 359 -5.45 -0.01 -21.09
C GLY A 359 -5.43 -1.11 -20.05
N ALA A 360 -4.50 -1.08 -19.10
CA ALA A 360 -4.48 -2.01 -17.97
C ALA A 360 -5.81 -1.98 -17.19
N THR A 361 -6.20 -3.09 -16.59
CA THR A 361 -7.45 -3.15 -15.82
C THR A 361 -7.29 -2.37 -14.51
N GLY A 362 -8.16 -1.40 -14.27
CA GLY A 362 -8.27 -0.77 -12.96
C GLY A 362 -8.85 -1.75 -11.94
N CYS A 363 -8.18 -1.91 -10.80
CA CYS A 363 -8.49 -2.90 -9.78
C CYS A 363 -9.08 -2.26 -8.50
N PRO A 364 -9.80 -3.03 -7.68
CA PRO A 364 -10.42 -2.56 -6.45
C PRO A 364 -9.43 -2.56 -5.29
N ARG A 365 -8.50 -1.59 -5.32
CA ARG A 365 -7.49 -1.37 -4.27
C ARG A 365 -6.69 -2.65 -3.96
N PRO A 366 -5.82 -3.08 -4.89
CA PRO A 366 -4.84 -4.14 -4.62
C PRO A 366 -3.95 -3.77 -3.43
N GLU A 367 -4.22 -4.41 -2.30
CA GLU A 367 -3.36 -4.37 -1.13
C GLU A 367 -2.32 -5.50 -1.23
N ASP A 368 -2.23 -6.38 -0.24
CA ASP A 368 -1.11 -7.32 -0.10
C ASP A 368 -1.16 -8.48 -1.11
N CYS A 369 -0.01 -9.09 -1.37
CA CYS A 369 0.13 -10.19 -2.31
C CYS A 369 1.20 -11.21 -1.94
N GLU A 370 0.89 -12.49 -2.18
CA GLU A 370 1.74 -13.61 -1.80
C GLU A 370 1.85 -14.68 -2.90
N PHE A 371 3.07 -15.21 -3.10
CA PHE A 371 3.34 -16.26 -4.09
C PHE A 371 3.59 -17.61 -3.42
N ASP A 372 2.69 -18.57 -3.64
CA ASP A 372 2.87 -19.96 -3.22
C ASP A 372 3.79 -20.68 -4.22
N ASP A 373 5.08 -20.78 -3.89
CA ASP A 373 6.06 -21.52 -4.69
C ASP A 373 5.69 -22.98 -4.95
N ASN A 374 4.97 -23.63 -4.02
CA ASN A 374 4.62 -25.05 -4.14
C ASN A 374 3.46 -25.25 -5.12
N LYS A 375 2.51 -24.32 -5.14
CA LYS A 375 1.35 -24.37 -6.05
C LYS A 375 1.56 -23.60 -7.36
N GLY A 376 2.51 -22.68 -7.41
CA GLY A 376 2.70 -21.76 -8.53
C GLY A 376 1.56 -20.75 -8.66
N VAL A 377 1.05 -20.26 -7.53
CA VAL A 377 -0.16 -19.42 -7.48
C VAL A 377 0.14 -18.14 -6.72
N LEU A 378 -0.37 -17.03 -7.24
CA LEU A 378 -0.32 -15.71 -6.62
C LEU A 378 -1.68 -15.39 -5.99
N TYR A 379 -1.67 -14.82 -4.79
CA TYR A 379 -2.86 -14.32 -4.11
C TYR A 379 -2.75 -12.80 -3.97
N PHE A 380 -3.87 -12.09 -4.13
CA PHE A 380 -4.00 -10.67 -3.85
C PHE A 380 -5.19 -10.42 -2.94
N ALA A 381 -5.04 -9.54 -1.96
CA ALA A 381 -6.14 -8.96 -1.21
C ALA A 381 -6.60 -7.67 -1.90
N PHE A 382 -7.88 -7.60 -2.22
CA PHE A 382 -8.52 -6.41 -2.76
C PHE A 382 -9.48 -5.87 -1.70
N THR A 383 -9.09 -4.79 -1.03
CA THR A 383 -9.72 -4.38 0.22
C THR A 383 -11.16 -3.92 0.06
N ALA A 384 -11.48 -3.23 -1.05
CA ALA A 384 -12.82 -2.72 -1.26
C ALA A 384 -13.08 -2.42 -2.73
N ILE A 385 -14.19 -2.96 -3.24
CA ILE A 385 -14.70 -2.59 -4.55
C ILE A 385 -15.51 -1.32 -4.35
N THR A 386 -14.94 -0.17 -4.74
CA THR A 386 -15.57 1.13 -4.54
C THR A 386 -15.33 2.04 -5.74
N GLY A 387 -16.39 2.72 -6.18
CA GLY A 387 -16.29 3.83 -7.14
C GLY A 387 -16.01 5.16 -6.46
N GLY A 388 -15.53 6.15 -7.21
CA GLY A 388 -15.30 7.50 -6.71
C GLY A 388 -15.34 8.59 -7.80
N SER A 389 -14.88 9.78 -7.45
CA SER A 389 -14.67 10.93 -8.35
C SER A 389 -13.25 10.98 -8.96
N SER A 390 -12.51 9.88 -8.82
CA SER A 390 -11.17 9.63 -9.32
C SER A 390 -11.18 8.36 -10.18
N ASP A 391 -10.00 7.85 -10.51
CA ASP A 391 -9.84 6.47 -10.97
C ASP A 391 -10.60 5.49 -10.07
N SER A 392 -11.05 4.41 -10.67
CA SER A 392 -11.92 3.43 -10.04
C SER A 392 -11.80 2.08 -10.76
N PRO A 393 -12.26 1.00 -10.12
CA PRO A 393 -12.11 -0.34 -10.69
C PRO A 393 -12.84 -0.48 -12.02
N ASP A 394 -12.37 -1.39 -12.86
CA ASP A 394 -13.03 -1.73 -14.10
C ASP A 394 -14.40 -2.36 -13.80
N ARG A 395 -15.46 -1.78 -14.35
CA ARG A 395 -16.83 -2.20 -14.08
C ARG A 395 -17.18 -3.53 -14.74
N GLU A 396 -16.56 -3.86 -15.87
CA GLU A 396 -16.84 -5.12 -16.57
C GLU A 396 -16.14 -6.28 -15.87
N ILE A 397 -15.03 -6.00 -15.20
CA ILE A 397 -14.26 -6.99 -14.45
C ILE A 397 -14.71 -7.08 -13.00
N PHE A 398 -15.06 -6.00 -12.30
CA PHE A 398 -15.27 -6.04 -10.84
C PHE A 398 -16.66 -5.61 -10.36
N ALA A 399 -17.56 -5.14 -11.24
CA ALA A 399 -18.90 -4.66 -10.86
C ALA A 399 -20.02 -5.69 -11.12
N TRP A 400 -19.88 -6.93 -10.63
CA TRP A 400 -20.93 -7.96 -10.73
C TRP A 400 -22.03 -7.79 -9.68
N ASP A 401 -23.31 -7.66 -10.05
CA ASP A 401 -24.40 -7.44 -9.06
C ASP A 401 -25.02 -8.73 -8.50
N ASP A 402 -24.68 -9.89 -9.05
CA ASP A 402 -25.12 -11.21 -8.58
C ASP A 402 -24.06 -12.26 -8.99
N PHE A 403 -23.47 -12.93 -7.99
CA PHE A 403 -22.44 -13.98 -8.18
C PHE A 403 -22.98 -15.17 -9.00
N GLU A 404 -24.29 -15.45 -8.94
CA GLU A 404 -24.89 -16.57 -9.67
C GLU A 404 -25.33 -16.20 -11.10
N ALA A 405 -25.65 -14.94 -11.38
CA ALA A 405 -26.25 -14.54 -12.64
C ALA A 405 -25.29 -13.93 -13.67
N ASN A 406 -24.11 -13.44 -13.27
CA ASN A 406 -23.14 -12.76 -14.15
C ASN A 406 -23.80 -11.69 -15.06
N THR A 407 -24.78 -10.95 -14.53
CA THR A 407 -25.46 -9.86 -15.23
C THR A 407 -25.18 -8.53 -14.54
N ASN A 408 -24.75 -7.53 -15.31
CA ASN A 408 -24.65 -6.14 -14.87
C ASN A 408 -26.07 -5.59 -14.68
N LEU A 409 -26.48 -5.25 -13.46
CA LEU A 409 -27.66 -4.41 -13.31
C LEU A 409 -27.26 -2.99 -13.70
N THR A 410 -27.96 -2.51 -14.72
CA THR A 410 -28.06 -1.10 -15.02
C THR A 410 -28.77 -0.41 -13.86
N ASP A 411 -28.06 0.03 -12.83
CA ASP A 411 -28.49 1.23 -12.14
C ASP A 411 -27.40 1.84 -11.30
N ASN A 412 -27.51 3.15 -11.10
CA ASN A 412 -26.79 3.88 -10.09
C ASN A 412 -27.08 3.27 -8.71
N GLN A 413 -26.34 2.23 -8.31
CA GLN A 413 -26.22 1.93 -6.89
C GLN A 413 -25.51 3.13 -6.28
N ASN A 414 -26.28 3.96 -5.58
CA ASN A 414 -25.77 5.10 -4.81
C ASN A 414 -24.75 4.66 -3.74
N ASP A 415 -24.65 3.35 -3.48
CA ASP A 415 -23.56 2.76 -2.72
C ASP A 415 -22.85 1.61 -3.48
N PRO A 416 -21.77 1.89 -4.21
CA PRO A 416 -20.98 0.88 -4.91
C PRO A 416 -20.07 0.06 -3.97
N TYR A 417 -20.10 0.31 -2.65
CA TYR A 417 -19.20 -0.34 -1.70
C TYR A 417 -19.46 -1.84 -1.59
N ARG A 418 -18.43 -2.65 -1.79
CA ARG A 418 -18.42 -4.08 -1.46
C ARG A 418 -17.26 -4.42 -0.53
N PRO A 419 -17.42 -5.41 0.35
CA PRO A 419 -16.51 -5.71 1.47
C PRO A 419 -15.13 -6.28 1.08
N GLY A 420 -14.76 -6.26 -0.21
CA GLY A 420 -13.47 -6.74 -0.69
C GLY A 420 -13.45 -8.22 -1.08
N ILE A 421 -12.40 -8.63 -1.79
CA ILE A 421 -12.21 -9.99 -2.31
C ILE A 421 -10.75 -10.43 -2.17
N ILE A 422 -10.53 -11.75 -2.15
CA ILE A 422 -9.20 -12.34 -2.35
C ILE A 422 -9.19 -12.95 -3.75
N VAL A 423 -8.26 -12.50 -4.59
CA VAL A 423 -8.08 -12.98 -5.96
C VAL A 423 -6.90 -13.93 -6.01
N LYS A 424 -7.08 -15.01 -6.76
CA LYS A 424 -6.05 -15.99 -7.09
C LYS A 424 -5.66 -15.83 -8.56
N ILE A 425 -4.37 -15.76 -8.85
CA ILE A 425 -3.81 -15.65 -10.21
C ILE A 425 -2.80 -16.79 -10.43
N GLU A 426 -2.89 -17.45 -11.58
CA GLU A 426 -1.96 -18.50 -12.00
C GLU A 426 -1.39 -18.13 -13.37
N ASP A 427 -0.11 -17.77 -13.40
CA ASP A 427 0.61 -17.56 -14.66
C ASP A 427 0.67 -18.88 -15.47
N ASP A 428 0.40 -18.79 -16.77
CA ASP A 428 0.49 -19.94 -17.67
C ASP A 428 1.89 -20.57 -17.70
N ASN A 429 2.00 -21.71 -18.38
CA ASN A 429 3.25 -22.46 -18.52
C ASN A 429 3.83 -22.91 -17.17
N ASN A 430 2.96 -23.35 -16.25
CA ASN A 430 3.33 -23.85 -14.92
C ASN A 430 4.02 -22.75 -14.07
N ALA A 431 3.37 -21.59 -13.99
CA ALA A 431 3.84 -20.41 -13.27
C ALA A 431 5.27 -20.00 -13.68
N ALA A 432 5.56 -20.02 -14.98
CA ALA A 432 6.83 -19.57 -15.50
C ALA A 432 6.98 -18.06 -15.24
N PRO A 433 8.08 -17.59 -14.61
CA PRO A 433 8.29 -16.16 -14.35
C PRO A 433 8.12 -15.29 -15.60
N GLU A 434 8.52 -15.80 -16.76
CA GLU A 434 8.42 -15.13 -18.06
C GLU A 434 7.05 -15.23 -18.76
N SER A 435 6.04 -15.86 -18.14
CA SER A 435 4.71 -15.96 -18.76
C SER A 435 4.07 -14.58 -18.93
N LEU A 436 3.41 -14.36 -20.06
CA LEU A 436 2.70 -13.11 -20.38
C LEU A 436 1.17 -13.28 -20.39
N THR A 437 0.70 -14.46 -20.02
CA THR A 437 -0.72 -14.80 -19.88
C THR A 437 -0.96 -15.52 -18.57
N PHE A 438 -2.16 -15.38 -18.03
CA PHE A 438 -2.55 -15.94 -16.75
C PHE A 438 -4.03 -16.31 -16.73
N LYS A 439 -4.39 -17.13 -15.74
CA LYS A 439 -5.76 -17.37 -15.32
C LYS A 439 -6.00 -16.72 -13.96
N TRP A 440 -7.24 -16.36 -13.69
CA TRP A 440 -7.62 -15.76 -12.42
C TRP A 440 -9.00 -16.21 -11.98
N GLU A 441 -9.20 -16.22 -10.67
CA GLU A 441 -10.50 -16.49 -10.03
C GLU A 441 -10.59 -15.77 -8.69
N THR A 442 -11.80 -15.45 -8.24
CA THR A 442 -12.05 -14.97 -6.87
C THR A 442 -12.04 -16.17 -5.93
N LEU A 443 -11.07 -16.22 -5.01
CA LEU A 443 -10.97 -17.28 -4.00
C LEU A 443 -12.01 -17.10 -2.89
N ALA A 444 -12.18 -15.88 -2.41
CA ALA A 444 -13.09 -15.54 -1.33
C ALA A 444 -13.62 -14.11 -1.50
N MET A 445 -14.84 -13.88 -1.03
CA MET A 445 -15.48 -12.57 -1.03
C MET A 445 -15.89 -12.23 0.41
N GLY A 446 -15.60 -11.02 0.85
CA GLY A 446 -16.07 -10.51 2.13
C GLY A 446 -17.60 -10.42 2.16
N GLY A 447 -18.18 -10.11 3.31
CA GLY A 447 -19.63 -9.99 3.47
C GLY A 447 -20.19 -10.89 4.55
N GLU A 448 -21.49 -10.75 4.80
CA GLU A 448 -22.17 -11.53 5.81
C GLU A 448 -22.36 -12.98 5.34
N PRO A 449 -22.16 -13.98 6.22
CA PRO A 449 -22.33 -15.39 5.85
C PRO A 449 -23.74 -15.76 5.38
N SER A 450 -24.78 -15.05 5.84
CA SER A 450 -26.15 -15.27 5.38
C SER A 450 -26.36 -14.93 3.91
N ASP A 451 -25.50 -14.08 3.37
CA ASP A 451 -25.57 -13.54 2.01
C ASP A 451 -24.47 -14.16 1.12
N GLY A 452 -23.84 -15.25 1.59
CA GLY A 452 -22.77 -15.97 0.89
C GLY A 452 -21.35 -15.42 1.11
N GLY A 453 -21.20 -14.38 1.94
CA GLY A 453 -19.89 -13.78 2.24
C GLY A 453 -19.06 -14.57 3.26
N ALA A 454 -17.77 -14.26 3.33
CA ALA A 454 -16.81 -14.97 4.14
C ALA A 454 -16.78 -14.59 5.63
N GLY A 455 -17.58 -13.61 6.06
CA GLY A 455 -17.69 -13.18 7.46
C GLY A 455 -16.74 -12.05 7.88
N TRP A 456 -16.07 -11.43 6.91
CA TRP A 456 -15.16 -10.29 7.11
C TRP A 456 -15.39 -9.21 6.05
N ALA A 457 -14.77 -8.05 6.22
CA ALA A 457 -14.71 -6.99 5.22
C ALA A 457 -13.32 -6.34 5.25
N SER A 458 -12.93 -5.71 4.13
CA SER A 458 -11.64 -5.03 3.97
C SER A 458 -10.45 -5.95 4.23
N PRO A 459 -10.29 -7.04 3.44
CA PRO A 459 -9.11 -7.89 3.53
C PRO A 459 -7.88 -7.10 3.08
N ASP A 460 -6.81 -7.23 3.85
CA ASP A 460 -5.56 -6.53 3.64
C ASP A 460 -4.42 -7.57 3.69
N ASN A 461 -3.50 -7.50 4.68
CA ASN A 461 -2.27 -8.27 4.60
C ASN A 461 -2.50 -9.79 4.54
N LEU A 462 -1.65 -10.45 3.76
CA LEU A 462 -1.66 -11.88 3.49
C LEU A 462 -0.38 -12.54 4.02
N GLU A 463 -0.44 -13.84 4.30
CA GLU A 463 0.75 -14.66 4.58
C GLU A 463 0.43 -16.12 4.23
N ILE A 464 1.43 -16.87 3.78
CA ILE A 464 1.28 -18.30 3.46
C ILE A 464 2.08 -19.14 4.45
N ASP A 465 1.41 -20.09 5.09
CA ASP A 465 2.09 -21.04 5.99
C ASP A 465 2.85 -22.14 5.22
N ASP A 466 3.68 -22.93 5.91
CA ASP A 466 4.46 -24.02 5.30
C ASP A 466 3.63 -25.21 4.76
N LYS A 467 2.30 -25.18 4.92
CA LYS A 467 1.33 -26.12 4.32
C LYS A 467 0.58 -25.51 3.15
N GLY A 468 0.86 -24.24 2.82
CA GLY A 468 0.24 -23.50 1.75
C GLY A 468 -1.14 -22.94 2.08
N ASN A 469 -1.58 -22.91 3.34
CA ASN A 469 -2.83 -22.22 3.66
C ASN A 469 -2.58 -20.71 3.73
N LEU A 470 -3.65 -19.96 3.45
CA LEU A 470 -3.61 -18.51 3.43
C LEU A 470 -4.05 -17.96 4.79
N TRP A 471 -3.33 -16.96 5.26
CA TRP A 471 -3.66 -16.15 6.42
C TRP A 471 -3.96 -14.74 5.94
N MET A 472 -4.95 -14.09 6.54
CA MET A 472 -5.41 -12.77 6.13
C MET A 472 -5.79 -11.94 7.35
N VAL A 473 -5.53 -10.64 7.31
CA VAL A 473 -6.02 -9.67 8.30
C VAL A 473 -6.89 -8.61 7.64
N THR A 474 -7.73 -7.95 8.44
CA THR A 474 -8.64 -6.92 7.95
C THR A 474 -8.18 -5.50 8.34
N ASP A 475 -8.40 -4.54 7.45
CA ASP A 475 -8.35 -3.10 7.72
C ASP A 475 -9.67 -2.41 7.33
N ILE A 476 -10.70 -2.64 8.13
CA ILE A 476 -11.89 -1.77 8.11
C ILE A 476 -11.49 -0.46 8.77
N SER A 477 -11.59 0.64 8.02
CA SER A 477 -11.36 2.00 8.50
C SER A 477 -11.92 2.25 9.90
N SER A 478 -11.08 2.79 10.79
CA SER A 478 -11.42 3.09 12.19
C SER A 478 -12.60 4.06 12.35
N GLU A 479 -12.97 4.83 11.33
CA GLU A 479 -14.16 5.69 11.35
C GLU A 479 -15.48 4.90 11.28
N ILE A 480 -15.45 3.67 10.77
CA ILE A 480 -16.62 2.80 10.57
C ILE A 480 -16.51 1.55 11.44
N LEU A 481 -15.30 1.12 11.77
CA LEU A 481 -15.03 -0.06 12.58
C LEU A 481 -15.84 -0.05 13.88
N ASN A 482 -16.62 -1.11 14.11
CA ASN A 482 -17.42 -1.29 15.32
C ASN A 482 -18.46 -0.16 15.56
N GLU A 483 -18.78 0.67 14.57
CA GLU A 483 -19.86 1.66 14.67
C GLU A 483 -21.24 1.00 14.66
N SER A 484 -22.17 1.60 15.41
CA SER A 484 -23.49 1.01 15.68
C SER A 484 -24.35 0.97 14.41
N VAL A 485 -24.91 -0.20 14.09
CA VAL A 485 -25.91 -0.37 13.03
C VAL A 485 -27.23 -0.76 13.68
N THR A 486 -28.08 0.20 14.05
CA THR A 486 -29.29 -0.08 14.84
C THR A 486 -30.52 -0.43 14.00
N ASP A 487 -30.50 -0.09 12.72
CA ASP A 487 -31.47 -0.45 11.70
C ASP A 487 -30.69 -0.84 10.45
N ARG A 488 -31.27 -1.66 9.59
CA ARG A 488 -30.67 -2.11 8.33
C ARG A 488 -31.43 -1.57 7.12
N ASP A 489 -32.65 -1.08 7.30
CA ASP A 489 -33.42 -0.49 6.20
C ASP A 489 -32.80 0.83 5.74
N GLY A 490 -32.56 0.96 4.43
CA GLY A 490 -31.94 2.14 3.83
C GLY A 490 -30.49 2.44 4.27
N VAL A 491 -29.81 1.51 4.94
CA VAL A 491 -28.41 1.68 5.37
C VAL A 491 -27.46 1.33 4.23
N SER A 492 -26.43 2.15 4.07
CA SER A 492 -25.40 1.97 3.05
C SER A 492 -24.54 0.72 3.35
N ASN A 493 -24.11 0.01 2.30
CA ASN A 493 -23.10 -1.05 2.35
C ASN A 493 -21.79 -0.57 2.99
N SER A 494 -21.40 0.70 2.88
CA SER A 494 -20.24 1.20 3.61
C SER A 494 -20.46 1.18 5.12
N THR A 495 -21.61 1.67 5.59
CA THR A 495 -21.98 1.72 7.02
C THR A 495 -22.21 0.34 7.61
N ILE A 496 -22.69 -0.64 6.81
CA ILE A 496 -22.92 -2.00 7.31
C ILE A 496 -21.65 -2.64 7.86
N ARG A 497 -20.45 -2.18 7.48
CA ARG A 497 -19.18 -2.71 7.98
C ARG A 497 -18.98 -2.58 9.49
N GLY A 498 -19.67 -1.65 10.16
CA GLY A 498 -19.62 -1.53 11.62
C GLY A 498 -20.02 -2.82 12.36
N ILE A 499 -20.75 -3.73 11.68
CA ILE A 499 -21.15 -5.01 12.26
C ILE A 499 -19.99 -6.00 12.46
N TYR A 500 -18.87 -5.89 11.73
CA TYR A 500 -17.79 -6.89 11.75
C TYR A 500 -16.89 -6.82 13.00
N SER A 501 -17.22 -5.96 13.98
CA SER A 501 -16.46 -5.76 15.22
C SER A 501 -15.11 -5.06 14.96
N ASN A 502 -14.10 -5.30 15.79
CA ASN A 502 -12.74 -4.82 15.55
C ASN A 502 -12.08 -5.63 14.43
N ASN A 503 -11.02 -5.08 13.84
CA ASN A 503 -10.25 -5.77 12.82
C ASN A 503 -9.66 -7.08 13.34
N SER A 504 -9.52 -8.06 12.45
CA SER A 504 -9.37 -9.47 12.82
C SER A 504 -8.43 -10.21 11.88
N ALA A 505 -7.86 -11.31 12.37
CA ALA A 505 -7.02 -12.22 11.61
C ALA A 505 -7.79 -13.52 11.33
N TRP A 506 -7.58 -14.08 10.15
CA TRP A 506 -8.32 -15.21 9.60
C TRP A 506 -7.38 -16.24 9.01
N PHE A 507 -7.80 -17.50 9.09
CA PHE A 507 -7.15 -18.65 8.47
C PHE A 507 -8.05 -19.21 7.36
N ILE A 508 -7.49 -19.40 6.17
CA ILE A 508 -8.21 -19.83 4.97
C ILE A 508 -7.49 -21.05 4.37
N PRO A 509 -8.02 -22.28 4.58
CA PRO A 509 -7.47 -23.47 3.97
C PRO A 509 -7.52 -23.40 2.44
N THR A 510 -6.43 -23.75 1.79
CA THR A 510 -6.32 -23.75 0.31
C THR A 510 -6.39 -25.17 -0.26
N SER A 511 -6.71 -26.17 0.58
CA SER A 511 -6.93 -27.55 0.18
C SER A 511 -7.80 -28.31 1.21
N GLY A 512 -8.24 -29.51 0.85
CA GLY A 512 -9.00 -30.38 1.74
C GLY A 512 -10.49 -30.00 1.88
N PRO A 513 -11.21 -30.58 2.85
CA PRO A 513 -12.66 -30.45 2.96
C PRO A 513 -13.16 -29.05 3.37
N TYR A 514 -12.26 -28.19 3.83
CA TYR A 514 -12.55 -26.82 4.25
C TYR A 514 -11.97 -25.76 3.29
N LEU A 515 -11.62 -26.17 2.06
CA LEU A 515 -11.09 -25.29 1.02
C LEU A 515 -11.94 -24.01 0.90
N GLY A 516 -11.28 -22.85 0.99
CA GLY A 516 -11.90 -21.52 0.83
C GLY A 516 -12.71 -21.03 2.04
N GLN A 517 -12.90 -21.84 3.08
CA GLN A 517 -13.62 -21.40 4.28
C GLN A 517 -12.76 -20.45 5.11
N SER A 518 -13.31 -19.31 5.49
CA SER A 518 -12.64 -18.35 6.37
C SER A 518 -12.91 -18.68 7.84
N LEU A 519 -11.85 -18.93 8.60
CA LEU A 519 -11.91 -19.29 10.01
C LEU A 519 -11.30 -18.17 10.87
N PRO A 520 -12.06 -17.55 11.80
CA PRO A 520 -11.54 -16.46 12.61
C PRO A 520 -10.47 -16.97 13.59
N PHE A 521 -9.34 -16.26 13.65
CA PHE A 521 -8.18 -16.63 14.47
C PHE A 521 -7.92 -15.67 15.62
N ALA A 522 -7.93 -14.36 15.35
CA ALA A 522 -7.69 -13.33 16.36
C ALA A 522 -8.51 -12.06 16.08
N ILE A 523 -8.72 -11.24 17.12
CA ILE A 523 -9.38 -9.94 17.04
C ILE A 523 -8.44 -8.91 17.68
N GLY A 524 -8.23 -7.79 17.00
CA GLY A 524 -7.38 -6.69 17.42
C GLY A 524 -8.01 -5.81 18.52
N PRO A 525 -7.22 -4.89 19.10
CA PRO A 525 -7.73 -3.87 20.00
C PRO A 525 -8.69 -2.90 19.27
N ILE A 526 -9.36 -2.04 20.04
CA ILE A 526 -10.29 -1.04 19.51
C ILE A 526 -9.54 -0.02 18.64
N GLU A 527 -10.19 0.44 17.57
CA GLU A 527 -9.66 1.47 16.66
C GLU A 527 -8.27 1.15 16.10
N ALA A 528 -7.98 -0.13 15.92
CA ALA A 528 -6.76 -0.61 15.27
C ALA A 528 -7.14 -1.44 14.05
N GLU A 529 -6.29 -1.40 13.05
CA GLU A 529 -6.18 -2.49 12.06
C GLU A 529 -5.30 -3.61 12.63
N LEU A 530 -5.32 -4.75 11.94
CA LEU A 530 -4.32 -5.79 12.10
C LEU A 530 -3.52 -5.88 10.80
N CYS A 531 -2.20 -5.89 10.90
CA CYS A 531 -1.28 -5.92 9.75
C CYS A 531 0.02 -6.67 10.09
N GLY A 532 0.92 -6.82 9.12
CA GLY A 532 2.26 -7.38 9.27
C GLY A 532 2.27 -8.84 9.75
N LEU A 533 1.66 -9.73 8.97
CA LEU A 533 1.68 -11.17 9.21
C LEU A 533 3.04 -11.75 8.79
N GLN A 534 3.67 -12.54 9.66
CA GLN A 534 4.85 -13.32 9.26
C GLN A 534 5.03 -14.53 10.17
N PHE A 535 5.16 -15.73 9.60
CA PHE A 535 5.59 -16.88 10.36
C PHE A 535 7.10 -16.87 10.63
N SER A 536 7.48 -17.20 11.86
CA SER A 536 8.84 -17.66 12.14
C SER A 536 9.15 -18.89 11.28
N THR A 537 10.40 -19.06 10.83
CA THR A 537 10.79 -20.18 9.94
C THR A 537 10.39 -21.57 10.43
N ASP A 538 10.34 -21.78 11.75
CA ASP A 538 9.92 -23.07 12.35
C ASP A 538 8.40 -23.20 12.58
N GLN A 539 7.62 -22.22 12.11
CA GLN A 539 6.15 -22.14 12.13
C GLN A 539 5.52 -22.15 13.54
N LYS A 540 6.32 -21.93 14.60
CA LYS A 540 5.81 -21.92 15.98
C LYS A 540 5.31 -20.56 16.45
N THR A 541 5.68 -19.50 15.74
CA THR A 541 5.29 -18.13 16.02
C THR A 541 4.69 -17.51 14.78
N LEU A 542 3.53 -16.87 14.93
CA LEU A 542 3.00 -15.90 13.97
C LEU A 542 3.23 -14.52 14.56
N PHE A 543 3.98 -13.68 13.86
CA PHE A 543 4.05 -12.25 14.17
C PHE A 543 2.85 -11.54 13.55
N LEU A 544 2.30 -10.58 14.28
CA LEU A 544 1.13 -9.80 13.91
C LEU A 544 1.18 -8.44 14.62
N THR A 545 0.72 -7.38 13.97
CA THR A 545 0.79 -6.01 14.49
C THR A 545 -0.59 -5.36 14.57
N PRO A 546 -1.05 -4.96 15.76
CA PRO A 546 -2.07 -3.92 15.88
C PRO A 546 -1.46 -2.56 15.55
N GLN A 547 -1.86 -1.97 14.43
CA GLN A 547 -1.46 -0.62 14.05
C GLN A 547 -2.44 0.40 14.65
N HIS A 548 -1.92 1.60 14.96
CA HIS A 548 -2.67 2.80 15.38
C HIS A 548 -3.82 2.61 16.38
N PRO A 549 -3.71 1.75 17.43
CA PRO A 549 -4.78 1.58 18.40
C PRO A 549 -5.18 2.92 19.02
N GLY A 550 -6.49 3.20 19.11
CA GLY A 550 -6.98 4.45 19.67
C GLY A 550 -6.85 5.65 18.72
N VAL A 551 -6.77 5.44 17.40
CA VAL A 551 -6.61 6.53 16.43
C VAL A 551 -7.76 7.56 16.49
N ILE A 552 -8.97 7.16 16.88
CA ILE A 552 -10.15 8.04 16.93
C ILE A 552 -10.30 8.68 18.31
N ASN A 553 -10.32 7.89 19.39
CA ASN A 553 -10.65 8.33 20.73
C ASN A 553 -9.43 8.45 21.67
N GLY A 554 -8.22 8.20 21.16
CA GLY A 554 -6.97 8.35 21.91
C GLY A 554 -6.86 7.40 23.09
N VAL A 555 -6.40 7.95 24.23
CA VAL A 555 -6.19 7.19 25.47
C VAL A 555 -7.51 6.71 26.05
N ARG A 556 -7.60 5.42 26.40
CA ARG A 556 -8.73 4.88 27.17
C ARG A 556 -8.72 5.40 28.60
N ARG A 557 -9.53 6.43 28.86
CA ARG A 557 -9.60 7.08 30.17
C ARG A 557 -10.42 6.27 31.16
N ASP A 558 -9.86 5.97 32.33
CA ASP A 558 -10.52 5.28 33.45
C ASP A 558 -11.27 4.00 33.05
N MET A 559 -10.72 3.25 32.08
CA MET A 559 -11.33 2.06 31.48
C MET A 559 -12.73 2.29 30.88
N ALA A 560 -13.00 3.52 30.42
CA ALA A 560 -14.27 3.92 29.80
C ALA A 560 -14.71 2.97 28.69
N SER A 561 -16.02 2.81 28.58
CA SER A 561 -16.69 1.97 27.60
C SER A 561 -18.15 2.39 27.49
N GLU A 562 -18.76 2.14 26.34
CA GLU A 562 -20.17 2.37 26.07
C GLU A 562 -20.88 1.11 25.59
N GLU A 563 -22.20 1.10 25.66
CA GLU A 563 -23.01 0.04 25.05
C GLU A 563 -23.45 0.47 23.65
N ARG A 564 -23.13 -0.34 22.65
CA ARG A 564 -23.54 -0.15 21.25
C ARG A 564 -24.50 -1.27 20.83
N ARG A 565 -25.43 -0.97 19.93
CA ARG A 565 -26.50 -1.88 19.47
C ARG A 565 -26.35 -2.18 17.98
N TYR A 566 -26.43 -3.45 17.63
CA TYR A 566 -26.24 -3.92 16.26
C TYR A 566 -27.40 -4.81 15.85
N THR A 567 -28.02 -4.50 14.73
CA THR A 567 -28.97 -5.36 14.04
C THR A 567 -28.17 -6.25 13.11
N MET A 568 -27.98 -7.49 13.54
CA MET A 568 -27.14 -8.51 12.91
C MET A 568 -28.02 -9.55 12.23
N LYS A 569 -27.48 -10.29 11.26
CA LYS A 569 -28.09 -11.52 10.75
C LYS A 569 -27.43 -12.75 11.39
N THR A 570 -28.24 -13.75 11.71
CA THR A 570 -27.74 -15.12 11.92
C THR A 570 -27.29 -15.73 10.59
N THR A 571 -26.58 -16.86 10.59
CA THR A 571 -26.11 -17.51 9.35
C THR A 571 -27.23 -17.99 8.43
N ASP A 572 -28.47 -18.10 8.94
CA ASP A 572 -29.67 -18.42 8.13
C ASP A 572 -30.48 -17.17 7.73
N GLY A 573 -29.94 -15.97 7.96
CA GLY A 573 -30.52 -14.70 7.53
C GLY A 573 -31.53 -14.08 8.50
N ARG A 574 -31.86 -14.73 9.63
CA ARG A 574 -32.76 -14.12 10.63
C ARG A 574 -32.07 -12.99 11.38
N GLU A 575 -32.72 -11.84 11.45
CA GLU A 575 -32.22 -10.69 12.19
C GLU A 575 -32.31 -10.88 13.71
N PHE A 576 -31.33 -10.33 14.43
CA PHE A 576 -31.34 -10.23 15.88
C PHE A 576 -30.55 -9.00 16.34
N THR A 577 -30.87 -8.49 17.53
CA THR A 577 -30.10 -7.41 18.14
C THR A 577 -28.97 -7.97 19.00
N GLN A 578 -27.74 -7.56 18.71
CA GLN A 578 -26.58 -7.74 19.57
C GLN A 578 -26.28 -6.44 20.32
N ILE A 579 -26.00 -6.52 21.61
CA ILE A 579 -25.50 -5.40 22.42
C ILE A 579 -24.04 -5.69 22.75
N ARG A 580 -23.14 -4.77 22.44
CA ARG A 580 -21.71 -4.88 22.73
C ARG A 580 -21.31 -3.81 23.73
N LYS A 581 -20.43 -4.15 24.67
CA LYS A 581 -19.73 -3.18 25.50
C LYS A 581 -18.40 -2.84 24.84
N VAL A 582 -18.31 -1.66 24.24
CA VAL A 582 -17.18 -1.21 23.40
C VAL A 582 -16.32 -0.23 24.19
N PRO A 583 -14.98 -0.41 24.28
CA PRO A 583 -14.09 0.58 24.87
C PRO A 583 -14.17 1.94 24.17
N ILE A 584 -14.02 3.04 24.92
CA ILE A 584 -13.85 4.39 24.36
C ILE A 584 -12.36 4.73 24.46
N GLY A 585 -11.67 4.78 23.32
CA GLY A 585 -10.21 4.90 23.26
C GLY A 585 -9.50 3.59 23.60
N SER A 586 -8.18 3.58 23.42
CA SER A 586 -7.35 2.40 23.60
C SER A 586 -6.30 2.58 24.71
N ASN A 587 -5.97 1.49 25.39
CA ASN A 587 -4.86 1.38 26.32
C ASN A 587 -3.94 0.19 25.96
N TRP A 588 -4.03 -0.26 24.71
CA TRP A 588 -3.17 -1.30 24.17
C TRP A 588 -1.71 -0.81 24.06
N PRO A 589 -0.69 -1.63 24.38
CA PRO A 589 -0.76 -3.02 24.82
C PRO A 589 -0.81 -3.18 26.35
N SER A 590 -0.66 -2.09 27.11
CA SER A 590 -0.51 -2.14 28.57
C SER A 590 -1.73 -2.74 29.28
N LYS A 591 -2.94 -2.47 28.76
CA LYS A 591 -4.24 -2.80 29.35
C LYS A 591 -4.52 -2.10 30.69
N GLU A 592 -3.66 -1.19 31.10
CA GLU A 592 -3.82 -0.38 32.31
C GLU A 592 -4.59 0.91 32.00
N PRO A 593 -5.35 1.47 32.95
CA PRO A 593 -6.09 2.72 32.73
C PRO A 593 -5.15 3.90 32.43
N ASN A 594 -5.60 4.82 31.57
CA ASN A 594 -4.92 6.10 31.31
C ASN A 594 -3.50 5.97 30.73
N GLN A 595 -3.11 4.79 30.23
CA GLN A 595 -1.83 4.59 29.56
C GLN A 595 -1.96 4.86 28.06
N PRO A 596 -0.95 5.48 27.42
CA PRO A 596 -1.01 5.84 26.02
C PRO A 596 -1.08 4.57 25.15
N PRO A 597 -1.96 4.53 24.15
CA PRO A 597 -1.97 3.42 23.23
C PRO A 597 -0.73 3.43 22.33
N ARG A 598 -0.25 2.25 21.94
CA ARG A 598 0.98 2.09 21.15
C ARG A 598 0.84 0.95 20.15
N SER A 599 1.19 1.20 18.89
CA SER A 599 1.40 0.13 17.91
C SER A 599 2.46 -0.85 18.43
N SER A 600 2.29 -2.14 18.13
CA SER A 600 3.17 -3.18 18.68
C SER A 600 3.24 -4.42 17.82
N ILE A 601 4.43 -5.01 17.67
CA ILE A 601 4.57 -6.35 17.12
C ILE A 601 4.24 -7.37 18.22
N VAL A 602 3.32 -8.29 17.92
CA VAL A 602 2.87 -9.37 18.80
C VAL A 602 3.38 -10.70 18.28
N ALA A 603 3.95 -11.52 19.17
CA ALA A 603 4.33 -12.90 18.87
C ALA A 603 3.25 -13.87 19.37
N VAL A 604 2.43 -14.38 18.46
CA VAL A 604 1.40 -15.38 18.77
C VAL A 604 2.01 -16.78 18.72
N ARG A 605 1.81 -17.58 19.77
CA ARG A 605 2.37 -18.93 19.87
C ARG A 605 1.46 -19.88 20.62
N ARG A 606 1.57 -21.18 20.32
CA ARG A 606 0.93 -22.22 21.12
C ARG A 606 1.65 -22.36 22.46
N LYS A 607 0.90 -22.51 23.56
CA LYS A 607 1.47 -22.74 24.91
C LYS A 607 2.36 -23.99 24.99
N ASN A 608 2.09 -25.00 24.17
CA ASN A 608 2.88 -26.23 24.09
C ASN A 608 4.08 -26.14 23.14
N ASN A 609 4.35 -24.96 22.57
CA ASN A 609 5.46 -24.70 21.66
C ASN A 609 5.51 -25.60 20.41
N LYS A 610 4.35 -26.10 19.95
CA LYS A 610 4.22 -26.76 18.66
C LYS A 610 3.97 -25.73 17.55
N PRO A 611 4.20 -26.08 16.27
CA PRO A 611 3.75 -25.28 15.13
C PRO A 611 2.28 -24.89 15.26
N ILE A 612 1.94 -23.70 14.76
CA ILE A 612 0.57 -23.15 14.84
C ILE A 612 -0.41 -24.04 14.06
N VAL A 613 0.01 -24.46 12.86
CA VAL A 613 -0.72 -25.33 11.93
C VAL A 613 -0.33 -26.79 12.10
#